data_AF-A0A818FWU2-F1
#
_entry.id   AF-A0A818FWU2-F1
#
_cell.length_a   1.000
_cell.length_b   1.000
_cell.length_c   1.000
_cell.angle_alpha   90.00
_cell.angle_beta   90.00
_cell.angle_gamma   90.00
#
_symmetry.space_group_name_H-M   'P 1'
#
loop_
_entity.id
_entity.type
_entity.pdbx_description
1 polymer ?
#
loop_
_entity_poly.entity_id
_entity_poly.type
_entity_poly.pdbx_seq_one_letter_code
_entity_poly.pdbx_strand_id
1 'polypeptide(L)'
;MIILRKQMWRFILELLSYSSFVCVLYVISYSNHSYDEYHQTQHLRRLFLNTHNSTHNYSQIITINDYWRWLKESFIVNIVVGDWYNGQSTNDSNGYLNDKTTRLIGWATMRQLRIKPDTCRVKSYIRGLIGHCYDAYSASSEEKGSFSPGWTKNTTQNYSRLINQAFIYQTSEQLDTYIYIGEHGTYRSGGYVYEFRGSLSELYNDLSELHQLEWIDKQTRAVIIQMNLYNPSIPTFTSAVMIIEILSSSGIFFNARFDPLSVDGFKSKFQIACAFIYLTFIIYFMIVEIYTFICLKKLYFRHIWSYIEIGIIVCSWTSVGIHIWRVNEAARITRLFRETHGDIYLNFQLLAYINDIFSFLLAFCCFFGTLKFLRLCRYNRRLALLSGTLRRSARELISFSFMFSILFMAFLTLFYLQFVSLIWECSSLLSTAQMLFEMLLLKFDASEITQAAPYLGPLYFTLFILFVVFVCINMFVSIVNDNFRAIRDYVHTVDHDDQDLFINIFKKIQQWCGNNEESINIVTINTKPNVIMIDEKIDPVKRLSNKLDKLMIYVDRRYGDKAVRIAWNETTVSTLDWSIK
;
A
#
# COMPACT_ATOMS: atom_id res chain seq x y z
N MET A 1 -33.61 4.00 36.37
CA MET A 1 -33.46 5.33 35.73
C MET A 1 -32.06 5.94 35.94
N ILE A 2 -31.54 6.04 37.16
CA ILE A 2 -30.20 6.61 37.45
C ILE A 2 -29.04 5.82 36.81
N ILE A 3 -29.13 4.49 36.76
CA ILE A 3 -28.11 3.60 36.16
C ILE A 3 -28.03 3.79 34.64
N LEU A 4 -29.18 3.86 33.96
CA LEU A 4 -29.28 4.12 32.51
C LEU A 4 -28.72 5.50 32.14
N ARG A 5 -29.02 6.54 32.94
CA ARG A 5 -28.46 7.89 32.75
C ARG A 5 -26.94 7.90 32.92
N LYS A 6 -26.40 7.18 33.91
CA LYS A 6 -24.94 7.02 34.10
C LYS A 6 -24.26 6.25 32.96
N GLN A 7 -24.91 5.22 32.41
CA GLN A 7 -24.40 4.45 31.28
C GLN A 7 -24.40 5.24 29.98
N MET A 8 -25.48 5.99 29.69
CA MET A 8 -25.54 6.88 28.52
C MET A 8 -24.49 7.99 28.59
N TRP A 9 -24.31 8.63 29.76
CA TRP A 9 -23.32 9.68 29.92
C TRP A 9 -21.88 9.17 29.73
N ARG A 10 -21.56 7.98 30.27
CA ARG A 10 -20.26 7.32 30.03
C ARG A 10 -20.02 7.04 28.55
N PHE A 11 -21.03 6.54 27.84
CA PHE A 11 -20.94 6.29 26.41
C PHE A 11 -20.69 7.58 25.61
N ILE A 12 -21.41 8.66 25.92
CA ILE A 12 -21.22 9.96 25.25
C ILE A 12 -19.81 10.50 25.49
N LEU A 13 -19.29 10.42 26.72
CA LEU A 13 -17.92 10.84 27.03
C LEU A 13 -16.86 9.98 26.32
N GLU A 14 -17.08 8.67 26.24
CA GLU A 14 -16.22 7.75 25.50
C GLU A 14 -16.22 8.08 24.00
N LEU A 15 -17.40 8.34 23.43
CA LEU A 15 -17.54 8.77 22.04
C LEU A 15 -16.83 10.10 21.75
N LEU A 16 -17.03 11.11 22.58
CA LEU A 16 -16.43 12.43 22.39
C LEU A 16 -14.91 12.37 22.53
N SER A 17 -14.39 11.66 23.54
CA SER A 17 -12.95 11.53 23.74
C SER A 17 -12.26 10.77 22.60
N TYR A 18 -12.86 9.68 22.10
CA TYR A 18 -12.31 8.95 20.95
C TYR A 18 -12.45 9.71 19.65
N SER A 19 -13.57 10.39 19.41
CA SER A 19 -13.72 11.23 18.21
C SER A 19 -12.69 12.34 18.20
N SER A 20 -12.45 12.99 19.35
CA SER A 20 -11.40 13.99 19.50
C SER A 20 -10.00 13.40 19.22
N PHE A 21 -9.68 12.23 19.78
CA PHE A 21 -8.42 11.54 19.51
C PHE A 21 -8.21 11.24 18.02
N VAL A 22 -9.21 10.65 17.35
CA VAL A 22 -9.13 10.32 15.92
C VAL A 22 -9.02 11.57 15.06
N CYS A 23 -9.76 12.63 15.38
CA CYS A 23 -9.63 13.92 14.70
C CYS A 23 -8.19 14.47 14.82
N VAL A 24 -7.60 14.46 16.02
CA VAL A 24 -6.23 14.92 16.23
C VAL A 24 -5.24 14.06 15.43
N LEU A 25 -5.40 12.74 15.45
CA LEU A 25 -4.56 11.80 14.70
C LEU A 25 -4.63 12.06 13.18
N TYR A 26 -5.82 12.28 12.63
CA TYR A 26 -5.99 12.60 11.22
C TYR A 26 -5.43 13.97 10.85
N VAL A 27 -5.60 14.98 11.70
CA VAL A 27 -5.00 16.31 11.48
C VAL A 27 -3.47 16.20 11.43
N ILE A 28 -2.85 15.46 12.35
CA ILE A 28 -1.40 15.25 12.35
C ILE A 28 -0.97 14.49 11.09
N SER A 29 -1.68 13.42 10.74
CA SER A 29 -1.34 12.59 9.57
C SER A 29 -1.47 13.37 8.26
N TYR A 30 -2.57 14.13 8.09
CA TYR A 30 -2.78 15.00 6.94
C TYR A 30 -1.76 16.13 6.89
N SER A 31 -1.38 16.70 8.03
CA SER A 31 -0.40 17.79 8.07
C SER A 31 1.02 17.39 7.66
N ASN A 32 1.35 16.10 7.77
CA ASN A 32 2.66 15.55 7.39
C ASN A 32 2.76 15.22 5.89
N HIS A 33 1.65 15.25 5.14
CA HIS A 33 1.62 14.90 3.73
C HIS A 33 0.95 16.01 2.91
N SER A 34 1.65 16.56 1.92
CA SER A 34 1.04 17.46 0.95
C SER A 34 0.52 16.71 -0.27
N TYR A 35 -0.61 17.18 -0.81
CA TYR A 35 -1.12 16.73 -2.12
C TYR A 35 -0.10 16.97 -3.25
N ASP A 36 0.70 18.03 -3.13
CA ASP A 36 1.68 18.43 -4.14
C ASP A 36 2.84 17.41 -4.27
N GLU A 37 3.15 16.65 -3.21
CA GLU A 37 4.18 15.61 -3.21
C GLU A 37 3.92 14.55 -4.29
N TYR A 38 2.65 14.20 -4.50
CA TYR A 38 2.23 13.27 -5.54
C TYR A 38 2.51 13.82 -6.94
N HIS A 39 2.15 15.08 -7.20
CA HIS A 39 2.35 15.71 -8.51
C HIS A 39 3.82 15.91 -8.84
N GLN A 40 4.63 16.29 -7.85
CA GLN A 40 6.08 16.37 -7.99
C GLN A 40 6.68 15.01 -8.35
N THR A 41 6.26 13.95 -7.64
CA THR A 41 6.70 12.57 -7.92
C THR A 41 6.32 12.13 -9.33
N GLN A 42 5.09 12.41 -9.77
CA GLN A 42 4.62 12.07 -11.12
C GLN A 42 5.33 12.86 -12.21
N HIS A 43 5.60 14.15 -11.98
CA HIS A 43 6.38 14.99 -12.89
C HIS A 43 7.78 14.42 -13.09
N LEU A 44 8.50 14.09 -12.01
CA LEU A 44 9.84 13.51 -12.08
C LEU A 44 9.84 12.12 -12.76
N ARG A 45 8.83 11.28 -12.48
CA ARG A 45 8.66 10.01 -13.19
C ARG A 45 8.50 10.21 -14.70
N ARG A 46 7.69 11.18 -15.12
CA ARG A 46 7.52 11.48 -16.56
C ARG A 46 8.79 12.04 -17.18
N LEU A 47 9.48 12.94 -16.48
CA LEU A 47 10.70 13.57 -16.95
C LEU A 47 11.80 12.53 -17.24
N PHE A 48 12.07 11.64 -16.28
CA PHE A 48 13.19 10.69 -16.37
C PHE A 48 12.84 9.34 -16.99
N LEU A 49 11.60 8.84 -16.83
CA LEU A 49 11.25 7.47 -17.24
C LEU A 49 10.55 7.39 -18.60
N ASN A 50 9.62 8.30 -18.86
CA ASN A 50 8.72 8.27 -20.02
C ASN A 50 8.75 9.62 -20.75
N THR A 51 9.88 9.94 -21.35
CA THR A 51 10.07 11.21 -22.05
C THR A 51 9.42 11.10 -23.43
N HIS A 52 8.24 11.70 -23.63
CA HIS A 52 7.42 11.58 -24.85
C HIS A 52 8.16 11.94 -26.16
N ASN A 53 9.25 12.69 -26.09
CA ASN A 53 10.03 13.15 -27.24
C ASN A 53 11.35 12.40 -27.47
N SER A 54 11.74 11.46 -26.59
CA SER A 54 12.94 10.64 -26.80
C SER A 54 12.57 9.27 -27.38
N THR A 55 13.37 8.80 -28.32
CA THR A 55 13.26 7.45 -28.90
C THR A 55 13.66 6.36 -27.92
N HIS A 56 14.22 6.73 -26.76
CA HIS A 56 14.83 5.83 -25.79
C HIS A 56 14.29 6.12 -24.38
N ASN A 57 13.23 5.42 -24.00
CA ASN A 57 12.68 5.49 -22.65
C ASN A 57 13.49 4.61 -21.69
N TYR A 58 13.58 5.05 -20.43
CA TYR A 58 14.20 4.25 -19.36
C TYR A 58 13.47 2.91 -19.19
N SER A 59 12.15 2.94 -19.37
CA SER A 59 11.28 1.77 -19.27
C SER A 59 11.44 0.74 -20.40
N GLN A 60 12.23 1.04 -21.42
CA GLN A 60 12.42 0.21 -22.61
C GLN A 60 13.88 -0.21 -22.81
N ILE A 61 14.72 -0.07 -21.77
CA ILE A 61 16.13 -0.47 -21.84
C ILE A 61 16.23 -2.00 -21.83
N ILE A 62 16.82 -2.55 -22.89
CA ILE A 62 17.07 -3.99 -23.03
C ILE A 62 18.58 -4.29 -22.97
N THR A 63 19.40 -3.42 -23.59
CA THR A 63 20.85 -3.62 -23.68
C THR A 63 21.64 -2.54 -22.94
N ILE A 64 22.89 -2.84 -22.57
CA ILE A 64 23.82 -1.88 -21.95
C ILE A 64 24.04 -0.67 -22.87
N ASN A 65 24.05 -0.88 -24.18
CA ASN A 65 24.17 0.22 -25.16
C ASN A 65 22.93 1.12 -25.16
N ASP A 66 21.74 0.57 -24.97
CA ASP A 66 20.51 1.38 -24.82
C ASP A 66 20.57 2.22 -23.54
N TYR A 67 21.11 1.67 -22.45
CA TYR A 67 21.34 2.42 -21.21
C TYR A 67 22.30 3.59 -21.41
N TRP A 68 23.43 3.38 -22.10
CA TRP A 68 24.37 4.46 -22.43
C TRP A 68 23.77 5.52 -23.37
N ARG A 69 22.92 5.11 -24.33
CA ARG A 69 22.18 6.07 -25.17
C ARG A 69 21.20 6.88 -24.34
N TRP A 70 20.41 6.24 -23.47
CA TRP A 70 19.50 6.92 -22.55
C TRP A 70 20.25 7.91 -21.64
N LEU A 71 21.41 7.52 -21.09
CA LEU A 71 22.26 8.40 -20.29
C LEU A 71 22.64 9.69 -21.04
N LYS A 72 23.12 9.55 -22.28
CA LYS A 72 23.63 10.65 -23.10
C LYS A 72 22.53 11.53 -23.71
N GLU A 73 21.44 10.93 -24.15
CA GLU A 73 20.41 11.64 -24.93
C GLU A 73 19.23 12.13 -24.09
N SER A 74 18.94 11.47 -22.97
CA SER A 74 17.80 11.81 -22.12
C SER A 74 18.22 12.25 -20.72
N PHE A 75 19.02 11.45 -20.01
CA PHE A 75 19.34 11.73 -18.61
C PHE A 75 20.15 13.03 -18.44
N ILE A 76 21.30 13.18 -19.11
CA ILE A 76 22.12 14.39 -18.95
C ILE A 76 21.43 15.66 -19.46
N VAL A 77 20.60 15.54 -20.49
CA VAL A 77 19.80 16.64 -21.05
C VAL A 77 18.72 17.09 -20.07
N ASN A 78 18.22 16.19 -19.21
CA ASN A 78 17.22 16.52 -18.21
C ASN A 78 17.82 17.09 -16.92
N ILE A 79 19.04 16.69 -16.55
CA ILE A 79 19.70 17.20 -15.33
C ILE A 79 20.37 18.56 -15.51
N VAL A 80 20.79 18.90 -16.73
CA VAL A 80 21.39 20.21 -17.05
C VAL A 80 20.33 21.11 -17.68
N VAL A 81 20.16 22.32 -17.14
CA VAL A 81 19.26 23.32 -17.72
C VAL A 81 19.71 23.70 -19.14
N GLY A 82 18.79 23.60 -20.11
CA GLY A 82 18.99 24.11 -21.46
C GLY A 82 18.55 25.56 -21.63
N ASP A 83 18.89 26.16 -22.78
CA ASP A 83 18.55 27.55 -23.10
C ASP A 83 17.04 27.83 -23.03
N TRP A 84 16.69 29.11 -22.89
CA TRP A 84 15.31 29.55 -23.00
C TRP A 84 14.75 29.37 -24.42
N TYR A 85 13.42 29.34 -24.54
CA TYR A 85 12.74 29.20 -25.84
C TYR A 85 13.11 30.31 -26.84
N ASN A 86 13.60 31.45 -26.34
CA ASN A 86 14.07 32.59 -27.10
C ASN A 86 15.59 32.59 -27.35
N GLY A 87 16.30 31.49 -27.04
CA GLY A 87 17.74 31.36 -27.21
C GLY A 87 18.59 32.14 -26.20
N GLN A 88 17.98 32.71 -25.15
CA GLN A 88 18.75 33.34 -24.07
C GLN A 88 19.38 32.26 -23.18
N SER A 89 20.65 32.45 -22.87
CA SER A 89 21.41 31.58 -21.96
C SER A 89 20.86 31.64 -20.54
N THR A 90 20.84 30.49 -19.88
CA THR A 90 20.35 30.27 -18.51
C THR A 90 21.46 30.36 -17.45
N ASN A 91 22.45 31.24 -17.61
CA ASN A 91 23.60 31.33 -16.69
C ASN A 91 23.19 31.54 -15.22
N ASP A 92 22.12 32.28 -14.95
CA ASP A 92 21.61 32.51 -13.59
C ASP A 92 20.80 31.32 -13.03
N SER A 93 20.48 30.33 -13.87
CA SER A 93 19.70 29.13 -13.53
C SER A 93 20.58 27.89 -13.37
N ASN A 94 21.89 28.06 -13.18
CA ASN A 94 22.81 26.94 -12.95
C ASN A 94 22.35 26.10 -11.75
N GLY A 95 22.28 24.78 -11.97
CA GLY A 95 21.81 23.81 -10.98
C GLY A 95 20.30 23.53 -11.02
N TYR A 96 19.51 24.19 -11.87
CA TYR A 96 18.15 23.74 -12.17
C TYR A 96 18.17 22.59 -13.19
N LEU A 97 17.17 21.71 -13.09
CA LEU A 97 16.87 20.71 -14.12
C LEU A 97 16.36 21.42 -15.38
N ASN A 98 16.26 20.67 -16.48
CA ASN A 98 15.70 21.19 -17.74
C ASN A 98 14.17 21.46 -17.70
N ASP A 99 13.54 21.25 -16.53
CA ASP A 99 12.19 21.73 -16.24
C ASP A 99 12.15 23.18 -15.72
N LYS A 100 13.33 23.79 -15.48
CA LYS A 100 13.54 25.17 -15.04
C LYS A 100 12.87 25.53 -13.72
N THR A 101 12.42 24.53 -12.97
CA THR A 101 11.68 24.71 -11.71
C THR A 101 12.32 23.93 -10.58
N THR A 102 12.76 22.71 -10.83
CA THR A 102 13.39 21.87 -9.82
C THR A 102 14.89 22.10 -9.81
N ARG A 103 15.47 22.29 -8.62
CA ARG A 103 16.91 22.47 -8.43
C ARG A 103 17.59 21.17 -8.00
N LEU A 104 18.67 20.79 -8.65
CA LEU A 104 19.59 19.74 -8.22
C LEU A 104 20.44 20.25 -7.06
N ILE A 105 20.52 19.45 -5.99
CA ILE A 105 21.36 19.73 -4.82
C ILE A 105 22.66 18.93 -4.95
N GLY A 106 23.79 19.63 -5.03
CA GLY A 106 25.08 19.03 -5.34
C GLY A 106 25.10 18.52 -6.78
N TRP A 107 25.50 17.26 -6.96
CA TRP A 107 25.60 16.61 -8.26
C TRP A 107 24.82 15.29 -8.24
N ALA A 108 24.37 14.83 -9.40
CA ALA A 108 23.96 13.44 -9.51
C ALA A 108 25.20 12.54 -9.44
N THR A 109 25.04 11.33 -8.90
CA THR A 109 26.11 10.33 -8.84
C THR A 109 25.65 9.04 -9.49
N MET A 110 26.54 8.37 -10.21
CA MET A 110 26.34 7.05 -10.80
C MET A 110 27.27 6.06 -10.09
N ARG A 111 26.69 5.23 -9.24
CA ARG A 111 27.41 4.21 -8.46
C ARG A 111 27.25 2.83 -9.09
N GLN A 112 28.35 2.11 -9.23
CA GLN A 112 28.39 0.78 -9.79
C GLN A 112 28.83 -0.24 -8.75
N LEU A 113 28.16 -1.39 -8.76
CA LEU A 113 28.49 -2.58 -8.00
C LEU A 113 28.90 -3.70 -8.95
N ARG A 114 30.06 -4.29 -8.66
CA ARG A 114 30.71 -5.31 -9.48
C ARG A 114 31.11 -6.51 -8.64
N ILE A 115 31.27 -7.64 -9.29
CA ILE A 115 31.77 -8.87 -8.67
C ILE A 115 33.13 -9.27 -9.24
N LYS A 116 33.86 -10.05 -8.45
CA LYS A 116 35.14 -10.64 -8.86
C LYS A 116 34.95 -11.62 -10.02
N PRO A 117 35.99 -11.84 -10.86
CA PRO A 117 35.97 -12.92 -11.84
C PRO A 117 35.94 -14.29 -11.16
N ASP A 118 35.40 -15.28 -11.88
CA ASP A 118 35.40 -16.71 -11.51
C ASP A 118 34.73 -17.02 -10.18
N THR A 119 33.57 -16.39 -9.97
CA THR A 119 32.73 -16.58 -8.79
C THR A 119 31.91 -17.86 -8.83
N CYS A 120 31.65 -18.40 -10.03
CA CYS A 120 30.94 -19.65 -10.22
C CYS A 120 31.84 -20.82 -10.64
N ARG A 121 31.44 -22.03 -10.24
CA ARG A 121 32.17 -23.27 -10.54
C ARG A 121 31.76 -23.81 -11.90
N VAL A 122 32.57 -23.53 -12.92
CA VAL A 122 32.44 -24.14 -14.25
C VAL A 122 32.73 -25.64 -14.15
N LYS A 123 31.85 -26.47 -14.73
CA LYS A 123 32.04 -27.92 -14.77
C LYS A 123 33.23 -28.30 -15.65
N SER A 124 33.98 -29.33 -15.25
CA SER A 124 35.26 -29.72 -15.88
C SER A 124 35.17 -29.94 -17.38
N TYR A 125 34.07 -30.50 -17.89
CA TYR A 125 33.88 -30.82 -19.30
C TYR A 125 33.60 -29.61 -20.21
N ILE A 126 33.20 -28.45 -19.68
CA ILE A 126 32.98 -27.20 -20.46
C ILE A 126 34.11 -26.18 -20.24
N ARG A 127 35.07 -26.48 -19.36
CA ARG A 127 36.13 -25.53 -18.97
C ARG A 127 37.01 -25.07 -20.12
N GLY A 128 37.13 -25.86 -21.19
CA GLY A 128 37.86 -25.46 -22.40
C GLY A 128 37.13 -24.42 -23.27
N LEU A 129 35.81 -24.25 -23.09
CA LEU A 129 34.99 -23.31 -23.86
C LEU A 129 34.70 -22.01 -23.10
N ILE A 130 34.68 -22.06 -21.76
CA ILE A 130 34.33 -20.92 -20.91
C ILE A 130 35.58 -20.50 -20.12
N GLY A 131 36.16 -19.37 -20.51
CA GLY A 131 37.32 -18.79 -19.84
C GLY A 131 37.01 -18.18 -18.47
N HIS A 132 35.86 -17.51 -18.33
CA HIS A 132 35.45 -16.87 -17.08
C HIS A 132 33.97 -17.07 -16.76
N CYS A 133 33.65 -17.10 -15.46
CA CYS A 133 32.30 -17.29 -14.96
C CYS A 133 31.90 -16.22 -13.94
N TYR A 134 30.71 -15.63 -14.12
CA TYR A 134 30.21 -14.55 -13.27
C TYR A 134 28.83 -14.92 -12.68
N ASP A 135 28.76 -15.13 -11.37
CA ASP A 135 27.53 -15.50 -10.68
C ASP A 135 26.65 -14.28 -10.34
N ALA A 136 25.52 -14.47 -9.66
CA ALA A 136 24.72 -13.40 -9.08
C ALA A 136 25.51 -12.59 -8.03
N TYR A 137 25.04 -11.37 -7.74
CA TYR A 137 25.68 -10.53 -6.72
C TYR A 137 25.59 -11.21 -5.35
N SER A 138 26.72 -11.24 -4.64
CA SER A 138 26.76 -11.59 -3.24
C SER A 138 27.73 -10.68 -2.50
N ALA A 139 27.44 -10.43 -1.23
CA ALA A 139 28.26 -9.59 -0.37
C ALA A 139 29.72 -10.08 -0.19
N SER A 140 30.00 -11.36 -0.46
CA SER A 140 31.33 -11.96 -0.41
C SER A 140 32.05 -11.93 -1.76
N SER A 141 31.31 -11.96 -2.87
CA SER A 141 31.87 -11.92 -4.24
C SER A 141 32.10 -10.50 -4.77
N GLU A 142 31.68 -9.48 -4.04
CA GLU A 142 31.88 -8.06 -4.34
C GLU A 142 33.36 -7.72 -4.61
N GLU A 143 33.61 -7.02 -5.71
CA GLU A 143 34.92 -6.48 -6.06
C GLU A 143 35.14 -5.14 -5.35
N LYS A 144 36.29 -5.01 -4.68
CA LYS A 144 36.68 -3.85 -3.84
C LYS A 144 38.06 -3.30 -4.19
N GLY A 145 38.73 -3.86 -5.20
CA GLY A 145 40.03 -3.38 -5.65
C GLY A 145 39.95 -2.00 -6.30
N SER A 146 41.03 -1.23 -6.22
CA SER A 146 41.15 0.00 -7.00
C SER A 146 41.75 -0.31 -8.37
N PHE A 147 41.15 0.23 -9.42
CA PHE A 147 41.60 0.05 -10.79
C PHE A 147 41.90 1.40 -11.43
N SER A 148 42.65 1.34 -12.51
CA SER A 148 42.79 2.45 -13.44
C SER A 148 41.76 2.33 -14.57
N PRO A 149 41.52 3.41 -15.35
CA PRO A 149 40.55 3.40 -16.45
C PRO A 149 40.66 2.17 -17.36
N GLY A 150 39.50 1.57 -17.67
CA GLY A 150 39.39 0.33 -18.42
C GLY A 150 39.56 -0.95 -17.59
N TRP A 151 39.34 -0.89 -16.27
CA TRP A 151 39.48 -2.04 -15.34
C TRP A 151 40.88 -2.69 -15.35
N THR A 152 41.91 -1.88 -15.59
CA THR A 152 43.31 -2.31 -15.63
C THR A 152 44.06 -1.88 -14.36
N LYS A 153 45.20 -2.51 -14.06
CA LYS A 153 46.04 -2.09 -12.91
C LYS A 153 46.93 -0.90 -13.23
N ASN A 154 47.38 -0.78 -14.49
CA ASN A 154 48.28 0.27 -14.95
C ASN A 154 47.75 0.84 -16.27
N THR A 155 47.74 2.16 -16.40
CA THR A 155 47.44 2.87 -17.65
C THR A 155 48.55 3.86 -17.97
N THR A 156 48.85 4.01 -19.27
CA THR A 156 49.81 4.99 -19.79
C THR A 156 49.15 6.31 -20.20
N GLN A 157 47.81 6.33 -20.31
CA GLN A 157 47.04 7.49 -20.72
C GLN A 157 46.58 8.31 -19.52
N ASN A 158 46.64 9.64 -19.65
CA ASN A 158 46.16 10.58 -18.65
C ASN A 158 44.69 10.92 -18.90
N TYR A 159 43.82 10.40 -18.05
CA TYR A 159 42.39 10.69 -18.04
C TYR A 159 42.07 11.86 -17.11
N SER A 160 40.86 12.43 -17.24
CA SER A 160 40.37 13.45 -16.30
C SER A 160 40.34 12.90 -14.87
N ARG A 161 40.42 13.80 -13.87
CA ARG A 161 40.39 13.39 -12.46
C ARG A 161 39.10 12.63 -12.10
N LEU A 162 37.96 13.06 -12.64
CA LEU A 162 36.65 12.45 -12.40
C LEU A 162 36.59 11.03 -12.96
N ILE A 163 37.09 10.82 -14.17
CA ILE A 163 37.15 9.48 -14.78
C ILE A 163 38.08 8.57 -14.00
N ASN A 164 39.27 9.04 -13.59
CA ASN A 164 40.16 8.25 -12.75
C ASN A 164 39.51 7.84 -11.42
N GLN A 165 38.78 8.76 -10.77
CA GLN A 165 38.04 8.46 -9.53
C GLN A 165 36.93 7.44 -9.72
N ALA A 166 36.33 7.36 -10.92
CA ALA A 166 35.27 6.39 -11.24
C ALA A 166 35.73 4.92 -11.26
N PHE A 167 37.04 4.64 -11.32
CA PHE A 167 37.59 3.27 -11.25
C PHE A 167 38.20 2.93 -9.88
N ILE A 168 38.13 3.86 -8.91
CA ILE A 168 38.61 3.65 -7.55
C ILE A 168 37.42 3.26 -6.66
N TYR A 169 37.56 2.16 -5.92
CA TYR A 169 36.51 1.70 -5.02
C TYR A 169 36.39 2.64 -3.82
N GLN A 170 35.16 3.07 -3.54
CA GLN A 170 34.85 3.89 -2.37
C GLN A 170 34.05 3.08 -1.34
N THR A 171 34.40 3.27 -0.08
CA THR A 171 33.77 2.58 1.05
C THR A 171 32.44 3.24 1.44
N SER A 172 31.61 2.51 2.19
CA SER A 172 30.33 3.00 2.71
C SER A 172 30.46 4.29 3.51
N GLU A 173 31.52 4.44 4.29
CA GLU A 173 31.74 5.59 5.16
C GLU A 173 32.14 6.83 4.35
N GLN A 174 32.90 6.65 3.27
CA GLN A 174 33.28 7.73 2.37
C GLN A 174 32.09 8.26 1.56
N LEU A 175 31.20 7.35 1.14
CA LEU A 175 30.02 7.68 0.34
C LEU A 175 28.80 8.10 1.17
N ASP A 176 28.82 7.89 2.50
CA ASP A 176 27.65 8.01 3.39
C ASP A 176 26.41 7.28 2.83
N THR A 177 26.62 6.10 2.23
CA THR A 177 25.59 5.30 1.56
C THR A 177 25.11 4.14 2.41
N TYR A 178 23.88 3.71 2.14
CA TYR A 178 23.23 2.60 2.83
C TYR A 178 22.91 1.47 1.86
N ILE A 179 22.65 0.29 2.41
CA ILE A 179 22.24 -0.88 1.64
C ILE A 179 20.99 -0.54 0.83
N TYR A 180 21.01 -0.88 -0.46
CA TYR A 180 19.87 -0.70 -1.35
C TYR A 180 19.26 -2.08 -1.66
N ILE A 181 17.96 -2.21 -1.42
CA ILE A 181 17.21 -3.43 -1.73
C ILE A 181 16.56 -3.23 -3.10
N GLY A 182 17.12 -3.90 -4.10
CA GLY A 182 16.55 -4.00 -5.45
C GLY A 182 15.51 -5.12 -5.53
N GLU A 183 15.01 -5.35 -6.74
CA GLU A 183 14.03 -6.41 -7.00
C GLU A 183 14.70 -7.79 -7.09
N HIS A 184 15.93 -7.84 -7.62
CA HIS A 184 16.67 -9.07 -7.84
C HIS A 184 17.88 -9.25 -6.91
N GLY A 185 18.30 -8.21 -6.19
CA GLY A 185 19.44 -8.28 -5.29
C GLY A 185 19.39 -7.28 -4.14
N THR A 186 20.11 -7.61 -3.07
CA THR A 186 20.43 -6.65 -2.00
C THR A 186 21.86 -6.19 -2.16
N TYR A 187 22.03 -4.90 -2.43
CA TYR A 187 23.31 -4.31 -2.79
C TYR A 187 23.91 -3.53 -1.63
N ARG A 188 25.21 -3.72 -1.40
CA ARG A 188 25.92 -2.95 -0.38
C ARG A 188 26.06 -1.47 -0.75
N SER A 189 26.43 -0.70 0.25
CA SER A 189 26.58 0.75 0.19
C SER A 189 27.82 1.21 -0.61
N GLY A 190 28.93 0.48 -0.55
CA GLY A 190 30.15 0.83 -1.31
C GLY A 190 29.99 0.72 -2.83
N GLY A 191 31.06 1.05 -3.56
CA GLY A 191 31.11 0.85 -5.01
C GLY A 191 32.04 1.82 -5.73
N TYR A 192 31.98 1.77 -7.05
CA TYR A 192 32.71 2.67 -7.95
C TYR A 192 31.78 3.81 -8.36
N VAL A 193 32.20 5.07 -8.21
CA VAL A 193 31.29 6.22 -8.37
C VAL A 193 31.82 7.21 -9.38
N TYR A 194 30.98 7.55 -10.35
CA TYR A 194 31.16 8.69 -11.24
C TYR A 194 30.20 9.81 -10.82
N GLU A 195 30.70 11.04 -10.76
CA GLU A 195 29.92 12.23 -10.40
C GLU A 195 29.60 13.03 -11.66
N PHE A 196 28.32 13.34 -11.90
CA PHE A 196 27.89 14.15 -13.04
C PHE A 196 28.18 15.63 -12.77
N ARG A 197 29.42 16.05 -13.02
CA ARG A 197 29.90 17.41 -12.83
C ARG A 197 30.35 18.04 -14.14
N GLY A 198 29.88 19.25 -14.43
CA GLY A 198 30.32 20.04 -15.58
C GLY A 198 29.17 20.47 -16.48
N SER A 199 29.54 21.00 -17.64
CA SER A 199 28.61 21.39 -18.71
C SER A 199 28.09 20.17 -19.49
N LEU A 200 27.00 20.35 -20.25
CA LEU A 200 26.40 19.27 -21.04
C LEU A 200 27.40 18.60 -22.00
N SER A 201 28.28 19.39 -22.63
CA SER A 201 29.30 18.88 -23.56
C SER A 201 30.40 18.08 -22.85
N GLU A 202 30.83 18.53 -21.67
CA GLU A 202 31.79 17.80 -20.83
C GLU A 202 31.21 16.45 -20.38
N LEU A 203 29.97 16.45 -19.88
CA LEU A 203 29.28 15.22 -19.47
C LEU A 203 29.09 14.24 -20.63
N TYR A 204 28.76 14.75 -21.82
CA TYR A 204 28.62 13.90 -23.01
C TYR A 204 29.95 13.23 -23.40
N ASN A 205 31.05 13.98 -23.34
CA ASN A 205 32.39 13.46 -23.63
C ASN A 205 32.82 12.43 -22.59
N ASP A 206 32.66 12.74 -21.29
CA ASP A 206 32.98 11.82 -20.19
C ASP A 206 32.18 10.51 -20.30
N LEU A 207 30.88 10.58 -20.58
CA LEU A 207 30.06 9.36 -20.76
C LEU A 207 30.47 8.56 -22.00
N SER A 208 30.89 9.23 -23.07
CA SER A 208 31.41 8.55 -24.26
C SER A 208 32.73 7.84 -23.98
N GLU A 209 33.59 8.46 -23.18
CA GLU A 209 34.86 7.87 -22.74
C GLU A 209 34.63 6.70 -21.78
N LEU A 210 33.73 6.84 -20.79
CA LEU A 210 33.35 5.74 -19.88
C LEU A 210 32.71 4.56 -20.63
N HIS A 211 31.93 4.83 -21.68
CA HIS A 211 31.37 3.80 -22.55
C HIS A 211 32.48 3.07 -23.32
N GLN A 212 33.46 3.80 -23.88
CA GLN A 212 34.61 3.22 -24.57
C GLN A 212 35.51 2.40 -23.63
N LEU A 213 35.63 2.81 -22.37
CA LEU A 213 36.39 2.12 -21.33
C LEU A 213 35.65 0.92 -20.71
N GLU A 214 34.47 0.56 -21.23
CA GLU A 214 33.62 -0.51 -20.69
C GLU A 214 33.40 -0.37 -19.17
N TRP A 215 33.12 0.86 -18.70
CA TRP A 215 32.88 1.09 -17.27
C TRP A 215 31.75 0.19 -16.75
N ILE A 216 30.73 -0.09 -17.57
CA ILE A 216 29.73 -1.13 -17.34
C ILE A 216 30.10 -2.33 -18.23
N ASP A 217 30.38 -3.48 -17.62
CA ASP A 217 30.78 -4.69 -18.33
C ASP A 217 30.07 -5.95 -17.77
N LYS A 218 30.59 -7.13 -18.10
CA LYS A 218 30.03 -8.43 -17.68
C LYS A 218 30.10 -8.69 -16.17
N GLN A 219 31.00 -8.01 -15.44
CA GLN A 219 31.14 -8.12 -13.99
C GLN A 219 30.16 -7.21 -13.24
N THR A 220 29.61 -6.20 -13.90
CA THR A 220 28.64 -5.30 -13.31
C THR A 220 27.35 -6.05 -12.95
N ARG A 221 26.80 -5.75 -11.77
CA ARG A 221 25.54 -6.34 -11.29
C ARG A 221 24.47 -5.30 -10.99
N ALA A 222 24.88 -4.10 -10.60
CA ALA A 222 23.95 -2.99 -10.51
C ALA A 222 24.65 -1.66 -10.81
N VAL A 223 23.91 -0.75 -11.41
CA VAL A 223 24.28 0.66 -11.54
C VAL A 223 23.14 1.48 -10.98
N ILE A 224 23.45 2.32 -10.01
CA ILE A 224 22.51 3.10 -9.22
C ILE A 224 22.85 4.57 -9.42
N ILE A 225 21.94 5.31 -10.04
CA ILE A 225 21.99 6.77 -10.12
C ILE A 225 21.27 7.33 -8.90
N GLN A 226 21.93 8.22 -8.18
CA GLN A 226 21.38 8.89 -7.00
C GLN A 226 21.52 10.40 -7.14
N MET A 227 20.43 11.13 -6.90
CA MET A 227 20.41 12.59 -6.92
C MET A 227 19.38 13.13 -5.94
N ASN A 228 19.58 14.34 -5.46
CA ASN A 228 18.61 15.02 -4.61
C ASN A 228 18.16 16.30 -5.26
N LEU A 229 16.86 16.52 -5.19
CA LEU A 229 16.17 17.58 -5.88
C LEU A 229 15.45 18.45 -4.85
N TYR A 230 15.28 19.72 -5.15
CA TYR A 230 14.49 20.64 -4.36
C TYR A 230 13.65 21.50 -5.28
N ASN A 231 12.34 21.46 -5.06
CA ASN A 231 11.43 22.35 -5.75
C ASN A 231 11.21 23.59 -4.87
N PRO A 232 11.52 24.82 -5.34
CA PRO A 232 11.28 26.03 -4.57
C PRO A 232 9.81 26.48 -4.62
N SER A 233 9.05 26.11 -5.66
CA SER A 233 7.62 26.43 -5.79
C SER A 233 6.77 25.60 -4.83
N ILE A 234 7.14 24.32 -4.67
CA ILE A 234 6.59 23.42 -3.66
C ILE A 234 7.76 23.05 -2.75
N PRO A 235 7.96 23.70 -1.58
CA PRO A 235 9.18 23.61 -0.77
C PRO A 235 9.36 22.20 -0.19
N THR A 236 9.79 21.28 -1.03
CA THR A 236 9.83 19.84 -0.82
C THR A 236 11.08 19.31 -1.49
N PHE A 237 11.88 18.61 -0.70
CA PHE A 237 13.04 17.90 -1.19
C PHE A 237 12.58 16.59 -1.81
N THR A 238 13.31 16.04 -2.77
CA THR A 238 13.02 14.72 -3.32
C THR A 238 14.33 13.97 -3.51
N SER A 239 14.43 12.80 -2.90
CA SER A 239 15.53 11.87 -3.19
C SER A 239 15.13 11.01 -4.37
N ALA A 240 15.92 11.03 -5.43
CA ALA A 240 15.69 10.25 -6.64
C ALA A 240 16.77 9.18 -6.77
N VAL A 241 16.34 7.93 -6.87
CA VAL A 241 17.20 6.77 -7.04
C VAL A 241 16.70 5.94 -8.23
N MET A 242 17.53 5.79 -9.24
CA MET A 242 17.26 4.95 -10.42
C MET A 242 18.28 3.83 -10.46
N ILE A 243 17.86 2.59 -10.59
CA ILE A 243 18.73 1.41 -10.57
C ILE A 243 18.50 0.58 -11.83
N ILE A 244 19.59 0.17 -12.46
CA ILE A 244 19.57 -0.97 -13.38
C ILE A 244 20.24 -2.17 -12.69
N GLU A 245 19.56 -3.31 -12.68
CA GLU A 245 20.05 -4.59 -12.19
C GLU A 245 20.40 -5.47 -13.39
N ILE A 246 21.64 -5.94 -13.45
CA ILE A 246 22.13 -6.84 -14.50
C ILE A 246 22.23 -8.24 -13.89
N LEU A 247 21.36 -9.13 -14.33
CA LEU A 247 21.30 -10.52 -13.85
C LEU A 247 22.47 -11.35 -14.40
N SER A 248 22.74 -12.49 -13.76
CA SER A 248 23.71 -13.48 -14.27
C SER A 248 23.30 -14.07 -15.63
N SER A 249 22.00 -14.06 -15.96
CA SER A 249 21.47 -14.39 -17.29
C SER A 249 21.71 -13.30 -18.35
N SER A 250 22.35 -12.18 -17.98
CA SER A 250 22.53 -10.97 -18.80
C SER A 250 21.24 -10.18 -19.09
N GLY A 251 20.13 -10.52 -18.46
CA GLY A 251 18.93 -9.68 -18.48
C GLY A 251 19.13 -8.39 -17.69
N ILE A 252 18.61 -7.28 -18.20
CA ILE A 252 18.64 -5.97 -17.54
C ILE A 252 17.23 -5.65 -17.04
N PHE A 253 17.14 -5.32 -15.76
CA PHE A 253 15.91 -4.88 -15.10
C PHE A 253 16.13 -3.47 -14.58
N PHE A 254 15.09 -2.65 -14.60
CA PHE A 254 15.19 -1.26 -14.18
C PHE A 254 14.13 -0.97 -13.12
N ASN A 255 14.49 -0.14 -12.16
CA ASN A 255 13.55 0.37 -11.18
C ASN A 255 13.90 1.82 -10.84
N ALA A 256 12.89 2.63 -10.54
CA ALA A 256 13.06 4.02 -10.22
C ALA A 256 12.16 4.44 -9.07
N ARG A 257 12.80 5.09 -8.10
CA ARG A 257 12.21 5.52 -6.85
C ARG A 257 12.44 7.02 -6.68
N PHE A 258 11.35 7.74 -6.40
CA PHE A 258 11.35 9.18 -6.15
C PHE A 258 10.61 9.40 -4.84
N ASP A 259 11.34 9.78 -3.80
CA ASP A 259 10.82 9.93 -2.45
C ASP A 259 10.75 11.41 -2.08
N PRO A 260 9.56 12.01 -2.02
CA PRO A 260 9.39 13.37 -1.53
C PRO A 260 9.63 13.41 -0.02
N LEU A 261 10.38 14.43 0.42
CA LEU A 261 10.81 14.63 1.79
C LEU A 261 10.35 16.02 2.24
N SER A 262 9.35 16.04 3.12
CA SER A 262 8.97 17.24 3.86
C SER A 262 9.95 17.42 5.04
N VAL A 263 11.04 18.14 4.80
CA VAL A 263 12.08 18.40 5.83
C VAL A 263 11.61 19.44 6.84
N ASP A 264 10.66 20.30 6.45
CA ASP A 264 9.98 21.21 7.36
C ASP A 264 9.19 20.39 8.38
N GLY A 265 9.56 20.51 9.66
CA GLY A 265 8.80 19.95 10.77
C GLY A 265 7.44 20.64 10.94
N PHE A 266 7.02 20.89 12.17
CA PHE A 266 5.77 21.58 12.42
C PHE A 266 5.82 23.03 11.92
N LYS A 267 5.13 23.30 10.80
CA LYS A 267 5.07 24.61 10.14
C LYS A 267 4.26 25.64 10.92
N SER A 268 3.29 25.18 11.72
CA SER A 268 2.40 26.07 12.49
C SER A 268 2.37 25.71 13.98
N LYS A 269 2.15 26.74 14.81
CA LYS A 269 1.91 26.56 16.26
C LYS A 269 0.72 25.64 16.55
N PHE A 270 -0.26 25.60 15.65
CA PHE A 270 -1.40 24.70 15.73
C PHE A 270 -0.99 23.22 15.64
N GLN A 271 -0.09 22.87 14.73
CA GLN A 271 0.39 21.48 14.61
C GLN A 271 1.15 21.03 15.87
N ILE A 272 1.96 21.91 16.46
CA ILE A 272 2.65 21.65 17.74
C ILE A 272 1.62 21.41 18.85
N ALA A 273 0.57 22.23 18.94
CA ALA A 273 -0.50 22.04 19.91
C ALA A 273 -1.23 20.70 19.71
N CYS A 274 -1.56 20.33 18.47
CA CYS A 274 -2.15 19.03 18.14
C CYS A 274 -1.23 17.87 18.54
N ALA A 275 0.07 17.96 18.28
CA ALA A 275 1.04 16.93 18.68
C ALA A 275 1.11 16.76 20.21
N PHE A 276 1.05 17.85 20.98
CA PHE A 276 1.01 17.79 22.43
C PHE A 276 -0.29 17.14 22.96
N ILE A 277 -1.43 17.50 22.37
CA ILE A 277 -2.72 16.89 22.68
C ILE A 277 -2.69 15.38 22.37
N TYR A 278 -2.14 15.01 21.21
CA TYR A 278 -1.96 13.61 20.82
C TYR A 278 -1.11 12.84 21.83
N LEU A 279 0.04 13.38 22.22
CA LEU A 279 0.92 12.76 23.22
C LEU A 279 0.20 12.57 24.56
N THR A 280 -0.62 13.55 24.97
CA THR A 280 -1.44 13.45 26.18
C THR A 280 -2.46 12.30 26.09
N PHE A 281 -3.12 12.12 24.95
CA PHE A 281 -4.01 10.97 24.72
C PHE A 281 -3.27 9.63 24.78
N ILE A 282 -2.08 9.54 24.19
CA ILE A 282 -1.29 8.30 24.21
C ILE A 282 -0.84 7.93 25.62
N ILE A 283 -0.42 8.92 26.42
CA ILE A 283 -0.08 8.69 27.84
C ILE A 283 -1.31 8.23 28.62
N TYR A 284 -2.46 8.87 28.39
CA TYR A 284 -3.73 8.47 29.02
C TYR A 284 -4.11 7.02 28.65
N PHE A 285 -4.08 6.65 27.36
CA PHE A 285 -4.37 5.29 26.93
C PHE A 285 -3.37 4.27 27.48
N MET A 286 -2.09 4.62 27.58
CA MET A 286 -1.09 3.77 28.22
C MET A 286 -1.43 3.48 29.68
N ILE A 287 -1.80 4.50 30.47
CA ILE A 287 -2.15 4.30 31.89
C ILE A 287 -3.40 3.41 32.02
N VAL A 288 -4.42 3.68 31.20
CA VAL A 288 -5.65 2.87 31.19
C VAL A 288 -5.36 1.42 30.81
N GLU A 289 -4.52 1.18 29.80
CA GLU A 289 -4.22 -0.17 29.33
C GLU A 289 -3.33 -0.94 30.33
N ILE A 290 -2.38 -0.27 30.98
CA ILE A 290 -1.59 -0.87 32.07
C ILE A 290 -2.50 -1.29 33.23
N TYR A 291 -3.42 -0.43 33.66
CA TYR A 291 -4.38 -0.77 34.71
C TYR A 291 -5.25 -1.97 34.30
N THR A 292 -5.78 -1.94 33.06
CA THR A 292 -6.59 -3.01 32.48
C THR A 292 -5.82 -4.33 32.44
N PHE A 293 -4.55 -4.29 32.04
CA PHE A 293 -3.65 -5.44 32.01
C PHE A 293 -3.41 -6.02 33.41
N ILE A 294 -3.14 -5.17 34.42
CA ILE A 294 -2.91 -5.62 35.80
C ILE A 294 -4.17 -6.28 36.38
N CYS A 295 -5.35 -5.73 36.11
CA CYS A 295 -6.61 -6.27 36.59
C CYS A 295 -7.01 -7.60 35.91
N LEU A 296 -6.89 -7.69 34.58
CA LEU A 296 -7.36 -8.84 33.79
C LEU A 296 -6.31 -9.95 33.63
N LYS A 297 -5.01 -9.67 33.81
CA LYS A 297 -3.90 -10.62 33.69
C LYS A 297 -3.99 -11.46 32.41
N LYS A 298 -4.15 -12.79 32.51
CA LYS A 298 -4.23 -13.70 31.35
C LYS A 298 -5.53 -13.56 30.53
N LEU A 299 -6.61 -13.08 31.14
CA LEU A 299 -7.89 -12.88 30.44
C LEU A 299 -7.80 -11.72 29.44
N TYR A 300 -6.86 -10.81 29.62
CA TYR A 300 -6.59 -9.69 28.73
C TYR A 300 -6.33 -10.14 27.28
N PHE A 301 -5.47 -11.15 27.10
CA PHE A 301 -5.10 -11.66 25.77
C PHE A 301 -6.23 -12.41 25.03
N ARG A 302 -7.38 -12.62 25.67
CA ARG A 302 -8.57 -13.18 25.00
C ARG A 302 -9.41 -12.11 24.31
N HIS A 303 -9.19 -10.82 24.59
CA HIS A 303 -9.98 -9.74 24.04
C HIS A 303 -9.29 -9.13 22.81
N ILE A 304 -9.94 -9.26 21.64
CA ILE A 304 -9.42 -8.71 20.37
C ILE A 304 -9.14 -7.20 20.42
N TRP A 305 -9.95 -6.46 21.19
CA TRP A 305 -9.82 -5.01 21.34
C TRP A 305 -8.52 -4.59 22.02
N SER A 306 -7.99 -5.40 22.93
CA SER A 306 -6.73 -5.13 23.62
C SER A 306 -5.52 -5.14 22.67
N TYR A 307 -5.57 -5.94 21.59
CA TYR A 307 -4.53 -5.91 20.56
C TYR A 307 -4.54 -4.61 19.75
N ILE A 308 -5.73 -4.05 19.49
CA ILE A 308 -5.86 -2.75 18.80
C ILE A 308 -5.30 -1.63 19.68
N GLU A 309 -5.60 -1.63 20.98
CA GLU A 309 -5.06 -0.64 21.93
C GLU A 309 -3.53 -0.71 22.04
N ILE A 310 -2.97 -1.92 22.20
CA ILE A 310 -1.51 -2.12 22.19
C ILE A 310 -0.92 -1.64 20.86
N GLY A 311 -1.55 -1.96 19.73
CA GLY A 311 -1.10 -1.52 18.41
C GLY A 311 -0.98 -0.01 18.32
N ILE A 312 -2.01 0.73 18.76
CA ILE A 312 -1.99 2.21 18.81
C ILE A 312 -0.84 2.71 19.69
N ILE A 313 -0.68 2.17 20.90
CA ILE A 313 0.33 2.62 21.86
C ILE A 313 1.74 2.37 21.30
N VAL A 314 2.02 1.16 20.82
CA VAL A 314 3.33 0.77 20.29
C VAL A 314 3.68 1.61 19.06
N CYS A 315 2.79 1.66 18.05
CA CYS A 315 3.03 2.45 16.85
C CYS A 315 3.23 3.95 17.17
N SER A 316 2.51 4.49 18.15
CA SER A 316 2.64 5.89 18.55
C SER A 316 3.98 6.20 19.21
N TRP A 317 4.42 5.40 20.18
CA TRP A 317 5.71 5.60 20.83
C TRP A 317 6.88 5.40 19.87
N THR A 318 6.81 4.39 19.01
CA THR A 318 7.80 4.20 17.94
C THR A 318 7.80 5.39 16.99
N SER A 319 6.63 5.91 16.59
CA SER A 319 6.53 7.08 15.71
C SER A 319 7.19 8.33 16.32
N VAL A 320 7.02 8.57 17.63
CA VAL A 320 7.72 9.66 18.34
C VAL A 320 9.24 9.48 18.27
N GLY A 321 9.76 8.27 18.53
CA GLY A 321 11.19 7.98 18.44
C GLY A 321 11.76 8.20 17.03
N ILE A 322 11.04 7.71 16.01
CA ILE A 322 11.43 7.88 14.59
C ILE A 322 11.37 9.37 14.19
N HIS A 323 10.39 10.13 14.68
CA HIS A 323 10.32 11.57 14.41
C HIS A 323 11.53 12.33 14.98
N ILE A 324 11.95 12.01 16.21
CA ILE A 324 13.17 12.59 16.81
C ILE A 324 14.39 12.23 15.96
N TRP A 325 14.50 10.98 15.51
CA TRP A 325 15.59 10.56 14.63
C TRP A 325 15.58 11.32 13.29
N ARG A 326 14.41 11.49 12.67
CA ARG A 326 14.21 12.26 11.43
C ARG A 326 14.71 13.71 11.58
N VAL A 327 14.35 14.37 12.67
CA VAL A 327 14.77 15.76 12.94
C VAL A 327 16.29 15.85 13.15
N ASN A 328 16.87 14.91 13.88
CA ASN A 328 18.32 14.86 14.08
C ASN A 328 19.08 14.65 12.76
N GLU A 329 18.59 13.75 11.91
CA GLU A 329 19.22 13.48 10.62
C GLU A 329 19.07 14.66 9.65
N ALA A 330 17.90 15.28 9.60
CA ALA A 330 17.70 16.53 8.85
C ALA A 330 18.65 17.65 9.33
N ALA A 331 18.87 17.76 10.65
CA ALA A 331 19.82 18.71 11.21
C ALA A 331 21.28 18.39 10.83
N ARG A 332 21.67 17.11 10.78
CA ARG A 332 22.98 16.66 10.31
C ARG A 332 23.22 17.07 8.86
N ILE A 333 22.28 16.74 7.98
CA ILE A 333 22.33 17.08 6.55
C ILE A 333 22.41 18.60 6.35
N THR A 334 21.61 19.36 7.10
CA THR A 334 21.62 20.84 7.02
C THR A 334 22.96 21.44 7.43
N ARG A 335 23.64 20.88 8.45
CA ARG A 335 24.99 21.30 8.85
C ARG A 335 26.00 20.98 7.75
N LEU A 336 25.96 19.77 7.20
CA LEU A 336 26.86 19.33 6.15
C LEU A 336 26.69 20.17 4.87
N PHE A 337 25.45 20.50 4.51
CA PHE A 337 25.17 21.42 3.40
C PHE A 337 25.77 22.81 3.62
N ARG A 338 25.71 23.34 4.85
CA ARG A 338 26.30 24.64 5.20
C ARG A 338 27.83 24.62 5.14
N GLU A 339 28.46 23.55 5.59
CA GLU A 339 29.92 23.41 5.60
C GLU A 339 30.49 23.23 4.18
N THR A 340 29.79 22.48 3.33
CA THR A 340 30.21 22.18 1.96
C THR A 340 29.75 23.20 0.92
N HIS A 341 29.01 24.23 1.35
CA HIS A 341 28.37 25.22 0.47
C HIS A 341 27.45 24.62 -0.61
N GLY A 342 27.06 23.34 -0.45
CA GLY A 342 26.25 22.62 -1.43
C GLY A 342 27.00 22.10 -2.67
N ASP A 343 28.34 22.12 -2.67
CA ASP A 343 29.17 21.73 -3.82
C ASP A 343 29.44 20.21 -3.91
N ILE A 344 28.96 19.42 -2.95
CA ILE A 344 29.17 17.97 -2.86
C ILE A 344 27.80 17.28 -2.84
N TYR A 345 27.75 16.06 -3.39
CA TYR A 345 26.57 15.21 -3.24
C TYR A 345 26.35 14.83 -1.77
N LEU A 346 25.15 15.11 -1.26
CA LEU A 346 24.73 14.76 0.10
C LEU A 346 23.75 13.60 0.04
N ASN A 347 23.99 12.49 0.70
CA ASN A 347 23.06 11.36 0.59
C ASN A 347 21.80 11.56 1.45
N PHE A 348 20.61 11.58 0.83
CA PHE A 348 19.32 11.66 1.54
C PHE A 348 18.63 10.29 1.70
N GLN A 349 19.26 9.20 1.25
CA GLN A 349 18.69 7.85 1.29
C GLN A 349 18.25 7.43 2.69
N LEU A 350 19.08 7.69 3.72
CA LEU A 350 18.70 7.39 5.10
C LEU A 350 17.47 8.19 5.53
N LEU A 351 17.45 9.48 5.23
CA LEU A 351 16.33 10.36 5.57
C LEU A 351 15.03 9.90 4.89
N ALA A 352 15.12 9.42 3.65
CA ALA A 352 13.99 8.82 2.94
C ALA A 352 13.47 7.55 3.62
N TYR A 353 14.34 6.62 4.00
CA TYR A 353 13.92 5.41 4.71
C TYR A 353 13.30 5.72 6.09
N ILE A 354 13.86 6.68 6.83
CA ILE A 354 13.26 7.14 8.10
C ILE A 354 11.86 7.72 7.85
N ASN A 355 11.68 8.49 6.78
CA ASN A 355 10.39 9.05 6.41
C ASN A 355 9.36 7.96 6.04
N ASP A 356 9.76 6.95 5.28
CA ASP A 356 8.89 5.81 4.94
C ASP A 356 8.40 5.08 6.19
N ILE A 357 9.32 4.76 7.11
CA ILE A 357 9.01 4.07 8.36
C ILE A 357 8.05 4.94 9.19
N PHE A 358 8.27 6.25 9.22
CA PHE A 358 7.38 7.18 9.92
C PHE A 358 5.97 7.18 9.32
N SER A 359 5.85 7.29 7.99
CA SER A 359 4.55 7.25 7.28
C SER A 359 3.85 5.90 7.45
N PHE A 360 4.60 4.80 7.42
CA PHE A 360 4.08 3.45 7.71
C PHE A 360 3.49 3.37 9.12
N LEU A 361 4.22 3.83 10.15
CA LEU A 361 3.74 3.83 11.53
C LEU A 361 2.49 4.71 11.72
N LEU A 362 2.46 5.89 11.10
CA LEU A 362 1.28 6.76 11.11
C LEU A 362 0.08 6.09 10.42
N ALA A 363 0.28 5.41 9.30
CA ALA A 363 -0.77 4.68 8.60
C ALA A 363 -1.36 3.56 9.50
N PHE A 364 -0.50 2.81 10.22
CA PHE A 364 -0.98 1.81 11.19
C PHE A 364 -1.72 2.44 12.37
N CYS A 365 -1.26 3.57 12.90
CA CYS A 365 -2.00 4.32 13.93
C CYS A 365 -3.39 4.72 13.43
N CYS A 366 -3.49 5.28 12.22
CA CYS A 366 -4.77 5.64 11.59
C CYS A 366 -5.66 4.42 11.36
N PHE A 367 -5.10 3.31 10.90
CA PHE A 367 -5.82 2.06 10.70
C PHE A 367 -6.40 1.53 12.01
N PHE A 368 -5.60 1.39 13.07
CA PHE A 368 -6.08 0.94 14.37
C PHE A 368 -7.04 1.94 15.01
N GLY A 369 -6.80 3.25 14.87
CA GLY A 369 -7.71 4.30 15.31
C GLY A 369 -9.08 4.21 14.63
N THR A 370 -9.09 3.91 13.33
CA THR A 370 -10.32 3.66 12.55
C THR A 370 -11.03 2.39 13.02
N LEU A 371 -10.30 1.28 13.20
CA LEU A 371 -10.89 0.03 13.72
C LEU A 371 -11.46 0.20 15.11
N LYS A 372 -10.82 1.01 15.96
CA LYS A 372 -11.33 1.35 17.29
C LYS A 372 -12.68 2.07 17.22
N PHE A 373 -12.96 2.85 16.16
CA PHE A 373 -14.28 3.43 15.94
C PHE A 373 -15.38 2.37 15.81
N LEU A 374 -15.08 1.18 15.25
CA LEU A 374 -16.05 0.07 15.17
C LEU A 374 -16.49 -0.43 16.56
N ARG A 375 -15.70 -0.21 17.61
CA ARG A 375 -16.09 -0.53 18.99
C ARG A 375 -17.29 0.31 19.44
N LEU A 376 -17.35 1.57 19.03
CA LEU A 376 -18.44 2.50 19.32
C LEU A 376 -19.72 2.10 18.55
N CYS A 377 -19.57 1.46 17.39
CA CYS A 377 -20.69 0.94 16.62
C CYS A 377 -21.41 -0.26 17.28
N ARG A 378 -20.81 -0.91 18.28
CA ARG A 378 -21.41 -2.07 18.99
C ARG A 378 -22.73 -1.74 19.70
N TYR A 379 -22.99 -0.47 19.99
CA TYR A 379 -24.25 -0.03 20.61
C TYR A 379 -25.42 0.02 19.63
N ASN A 380 -25.17 -0.07 18.32
CA ASN A 380 -26.23 -0.22 17.32
C ASN A 380 -26.67 -1.70 17.25
N ARG A 381 -27.95 -1.96 17.50
CA ARG A 381 -28.55 -3.32 17.48
C ARG A 381 -28.25 -4.10 16.20
N ARG A 382 -28.26 -3.44 15.02
CA ARG A 382 -27.99 -4.11 13.74
C ARG A 382 -26.52 -4.56 13.63
N LEU A 383 -25.59 -3.72 14.10
CA LEU A 383 -24.15 -4.02 14.10
C LEU A 383 -23.78 -5.01 15.21
N ALA A 384 -24.48 -4.95 16.35
CA ALA A 384 -24.37 -5.96 17.40
C ALA A 384 -24.76 -7.36 16.87
N LEU A 385 -25.86 -7.47 16.11
CA LEU A 385 -26.29 -8.71 15.46
C LEU A 385 -25.24 -9.25 14.47
N LEU A 386 -24.62 -8.38 13.67
CA LEU A 386 -23.52 -8.77 12.77
C LEU A 386 -22.29 -9.26 13.54
N SER A 387 -21.87 -8.52 14.59
CA SER A 387 -20.73 -8.91 15.43
C SER A 387 -20.99 -10.23 16.19
N GLY A 388 -22.23 -10.44 16.63
CA GLY A 388 -22.66 -11.70 17.24
C GLY A 388 -22.58 -12.85 16.24
N THR A 389 -23.03 -12.61 14.99
CA THR A 389 -23.01 -13.59 13.89
C THR A 389 -21.59 -14.06 13.63
N LEU A 390 -20.67 -13.13 13.42
CA LEU A 390 -19.25 -13.42 13.21
C LEU A 390 -18.63 -14.15 14.40
N ARG A 391 -18.97 -13.76 15.63
CA ARG A 391 -18.44 -14.42 16.83
C ARG A 391 -18.92 -15.86 16.98
N ARG A 392 -20.18 -16.13 16.64
CA ARG A 392 -20.75 -17.49 16.69
C ARG A 392 -20.19 -18.35 15.56
N SER A 393 -20.14 -17.82 14.34
CA SER A 393 -19.59 -18.54 13.18
C SER A 393 -18.07 -18.71 13.23
N ALA A 394 -17.34 -17.99 14.10
CA ALA A 394 -15.88 -18.01 14.16
C ALA A 394 -15.28 -19.42 14.25
N ARG A 395 -15.87 -20.33 15.03
CA ARG A 395 -15.38 -21.71 15.16
C ARG A 395 -15.51 -22.50 13.86
N GLU A 396 -16.64 -22.36 13.18
CA GLU A 396 -16.91 -23.01 11.90
C GLU A 396 -16.05 -22.39 10.79
N LEU A 397 -15.91 -21.06 10.77
CA LEU A 397 -15.05 -20.33 9.85
C LEU A 397 -13.57 -20.68 10.01
N ILE A 398 -13.07 -20.88 11.23
CA ILE A 398 -11.68 -21.32 11.47
C ILE A 398 -11.48 -22.74 10.91
N SER A 399 -12.45 -23.64 11.13
CA SER A 399 -12.38 -25.01 10.63
C SER A 399 -12.44 -25.05 9.10
N PHE A 400 -13.32 -24.24 8.50
CA PHE A 400 -13.41 -24.05 7.06
C PHE A 400 -12.12 -23.41 6.48
N SER A 401 -11.55 -22.41 7.16
CA SER A 401 -10.31 -21.76 6.74
C SER A 401 -9.14 -22.75 6.67
N PHE A 402 -9.07 -23.72 7.59
CA PHE A 402 -8.08 -24.79 7.52
C PHE A 402 -8.26 -25.66 6.27
N MET A 403 -9.50 -26.08 5.96
CA MET A 403 -9.81 -26.84 4.74
C MET A 403 -9.48 -26.04 3.47
N PHE A 404 -9.90 -24.77 3.41
CA PHE A 404 -9.59 -23.85 2.32
C PHE A 404 -8.08 -23.69 2.14
N SER A 405 -7.30 -23.57 3.22
CA SER A 405 -5.86 -23.38 3.14
C SER A 405 -5.16 -24.59 2.50
N ILE A 406 -5.60 -25.82 2.82
CA ILE A 406 -5.05 -27.03 2.18
C ILE A 406 -5.33 -27.01 0.67
N LEU A 407 -6.57 -26.72 0.28
CA LEU A 407 -6.96 -26.64 -1.12
C LEU A 407 -6.21 -25.52 -1.86
N PHE A 408 -6.12 -24.34 -1.25
CA PHE A 408 -5.43 -23.18 -1.81
C PHE A 408 -3.94 -23.47 -1.98
N MET A 409 -3.29 -24.10 -1.00
CA MET A 409 -1.89 -24.51 -1.12
C MET A 409 -1.67 -25.55 -2.21
N ALA A 410 -2.61 -26.48 -2.42
CA ALA A 410 -2.52 -27.44 -3.52
C ALA A 410 -2.51 -26.71 -4.88
N PHE A 411 -3.45 -25.78 -5.10
CA PHE A 411 -3.46 -24.96 -6.31
C PHE A 411 -2.24 -24.04 -6.42
N LEU A 412 -1.77 -23.46 -5.31
CA LEU A 412 -0.57 -22.64 -5.27
C LEU A 412 0.65 -23.39 -5.80
N THR A 413 0.86 -24.62 -5.33
CA THR A 413 1.97 -25.46 -5.79
C THR A 413 1.79 -25.89 -7.25
N LEU A 414 0.57 -26.19 -7.69
CA LEU A 414 0.26 -26.55 -9.06
C LEU A 414 0.58 -25.40 -10.04
N PHE A 415 0.08 -24.20 -9.75
CA PHE A 415 0.30 -23.01 -10.59
C PHE A 415 1.77 -22.61 -10.60
N TYR A 416 2.41 -22.59 -9.43
CA TYR A 416 3.83 -22.26 -9.34
C TYR A 416 4.68 -23.20 -10.21
N LEU A 417 4.56 -24.52 -10.01
CA LEU A 417 5.38 -25.48 -10.75
C LEU A 417 5.11 -25.47 -12.26
N GLN A 418 3.87 -25.22 -12.68
CA GLN A 418 3.52 -25.19 -14.10
C GLN A 418 3.97 -23.90 -14.79
N PHE A 419 3.85 -22.75 -14.13
CA PHE A 419 3.95 -21.44 -14.76
C PHE A 419 5.15 -20.59 -14.32
N VAL A 420 6.02 -21.08 -13.40
CA VAL A 420 7.18 -20.32 -12.87
C VAL A 420 8.09 -19.74 -13.96
N SER A 421 8.28 -20.45 -15.08
CA SER A 421 9.12 -20.00 -16.20
C SER A 421 8.35 -19.34 -17.34
N LEU A 422 7.02 -19.22 -17.24
CA LEU A 422 6.14 -18.78 -18.32
C LEU A 422 5.43 -17.47 -17.98
N ILE A 423 5.05 -17.26 -16.71
CA ILE A 423 4.25 -16.12 -16.25
C ILE A 423 5.00 -15.43 -15.11
N TRP A 424 5.17 -14.11 -15.20
CA TRP A 424 5.93 -13.32 -14.22
C TRP A 424 5.28 -13.34 -12.83
N GLU A 425 3.96 -13.31 -12.79
CA GLU A 425 3.12 -13.41 -11.59
C GLU A 425 3.33 -14.75 -10.88
N CYS A 426 3.80 -15.79 -11.59
CA CYS A 426 4.13 -17.10 -11.02
C CYS A 426 5.63 -17.28 -10.67
N SER A 427 6.45 -16.23 -10.80
CA SER A 427 7.91 -16.30 -10.59
C SER A 427 8.32 -16.71 -9.17
N SER A 428 7.53 -16.31 -8.17
CA SER A 428 7.73 -16.67 -6.76
C SER A 428 6.46 -17.25 -6.16
N LEU A 429 6.59 -18.03 -5.09
CA LEU A 429 5.44 -18.58 -4.38
C LEU A 429 4.51 -17.48 -3.86
N LEU A 430 5.06 -16.34 -3.40
CA LEU A 430 4.28 -15.22 -2.90
C LEU A 430 3.54 -14.49 -4.03
N SER A 431 4.23 -14.23 -5.15
CA SER A 431 3.60 -13.63 -6.35
C SER A 431 2.49 -14.54 -6.88
N THR A 432 2.73 -15.86 -6.89
CA THR A 432 1.72 -16.84 -7.32
C THR A 432 0.50 -16.78 -6.38
N ALA A 433 0.72 -16.66 -5.07
CA ALA A 433 -0.37 -16.52 -4.11
C ALA A 433 -1.17 -15.24 -4.34
N GLN A 434 -0.49 -14.12 -4.63
CA GLN A 434 -1.14 -12.86 -4.99
C GLN A 434 -2.01 -13.03 -6.24
N MET A 435 -1.46 -13.64 -7.30
CA MET A 435 -2.21 -13.95 -8.53
C MET A 435 -3.44 -14.82 -8.25
N LEU A 436 -3.33 -15.86 -7.43
CA LEU A 436 -4.47 -16.70 -7.04
C LEU A 436 -5.53 -15.92 -6.26
N PHE A 437 -5.14 -14.97 -5.40
CA PHE A 437 -6.08 -14.09 -4.71
C PHE A 437 -6.75 -13.09 -5.66
N GLU A 438 -6.02 -12.55 -6.65
CA GLU A 438 -6.62 -11.71 -7.70
C GLU A 438 -7.62 -12.50 -8.55
N MET A 439 -7.30 -13.76 -8.88
CA MET A 439 -8.25 -14.68 -9.53
C MET A 439 -9.49 -14.96 -8.67
N LEU A 440 -9.36 -15.04 -7.35
CA LEU A 440 -10.52 -15.16 -6.44
C LEU A 440 -11.44 -13.93 -6.51
N LEU A 441 -10.87 -12.74 -6.74
CA LEU A 441 -11.61 -11.49 -7.00
C LEU A 441 -12.11 -11.37 -8.45
N LEU A 442 -11.96 -12.42 -9.27
CA LEU A 442 -12.28 -12.44 -10.71
C LEU A 442 -11.54 -11.37 -11.51
N LYS A 443 -10.37 -10.92 -11.03
CA LYS A 443 -9.48 -9.99 -11.72
C LYS A 443 -8.28 -10.78 -12.24
N PHE A 444 -8.30 -11.19 -13.50
CA PHE A 444 -7.21 -11.95 -14.11
C PHE A 444 -7.21 -11.82 -15.63
N ASP A 445 -6.05 -12.03 -16.24
CA ASP A 445 -5.91 -12.14 -17.69
C ASP A 445 -5.92 -13.61 -18.12
N ALA A 446 -7.05 -14.07 -18.65
CA ALA A 446 -7.19 -15.44 -19.16
C ALA A 446 -6.27 -15.71 -20.37
N SER A 447 -5.89 -14.65 -21.10
CA SER A 447 -5.11 -14.78 -22.32
C SER A 447 -3.67 -15.20 -22.02
N GLU A 448 -3.06 -14.68 -20.96
CA GLU A 448 -1.71 -15.04 -20.55
C GLU A 448 -1.60 -16.51 -20.13
N ILE A 449 -2.57 -17.00 -19.34
CA ILE A 449 -2.62 -18.40 -18.91
C ILE A 449 -2.80 -19.35 -20.11
N THR A 450 -3.66 -18.96 -21.06
CA THR A 450 -3.94 -19.76 -22.26
C THR A 450 -2.75 -19.77 -23.21
N GLN A 451 -2.05 -18.65 -23.35
CA GLN A 451 -0.82 -18.56 -24.16
C GLN A 451 0.32 -19.38 -23.56
N ALA A 452 0.45 -19.38 -22.23
CA ALA A 452 1.47 -20.16 -21.52
C ALA A 452 1.24 -21.68 -21.68
N ALA A 453 0.00 -22.15 -21.56
CA ALA A 453 -0.36 -23.55 -21.75
C ALA A 453 -1.76 -23.68 -22.39
N PRO A 454 -1.86 -23.92 -23.73
CA PRO A 454 -3.13 -23.88 -24.45
C PRO A 454 -4.22 -24.82 -23.92
N TYR A 455 -3.84 -25.99 -23.41
CA TYR A 455 -4.79 -27.00 -22.92
C TYR A 455 -4.82 -27.08 -21.39
N LEU A 456 -3.66 -27.19 -20.74
CA LEU A 456 -3.57 -27.33 -19.29
C LEU A 456 -3.91 -26.04 -18.54
N GLY A 457 -3.60 -24.88 -19.11
CA GLY A 457 -3.89 -23.58 -18.51
C GLY A 457 -5.38 -23.36 -18.27
N PRO A 458 -6.22 -23.40 -19.32
CA PRO A 458 -7.67 -23.31 -19.17
C PRO A 458 -8.25 -24.38 -18.25
N LEU A 459 -7.69 -25.60 -18.25
CA LEU A 459 -8.11 -26.68 -17.37
C LEU A 459 -7.84 -26.36 -15.89
N TYR A 460 -6.62 -25.97 -15.54
CA TYR A 460 -6.26 -25.59 -14.15
C TYR A 460 -7.03 -24.37 -13.69
N PHE A 461 -7.18 -23.38 -14.56
CA PHE A 461 -7.97 -22.18 -14.30
C PHE A 461 -9.44 -22.54 -14.02
N THR A 462 -10.06 -23.37 -14.87
CA THR A 462 -11.45 -23.80 -14.70
C THR A 462 -11.65 -24.59 -13.40
N LEU A 463 -10.71 -25.49 -13.07
CA LEU A 463 -10.75 -26.23 -11.81
C LEU A 463 -10.61 -25.29 -10.60
N PHE A 464 -9.72 -24.30 -10.66
CA PHE A 464 -9.57 -23.32 -9.59
C PHE A 464 -10.87 -22.52 -9.37
N ILE A 465 -11.48 -22.01 -10.44
CA ILE A 465 -12.75 -21.28 -10.34
C ILE A 465 -13.87 -22.19 -9.80
N LEU A 466 -13.96 -23.44 -10.28
CA LEU A 466 -14.97 -24.39 -9.82
C LEU A 466 -14.84 -24.67 -8.31
N PHE A 467 -13.65 -25.04 -7.84
CA PHE A 467 -13.48 -25.46 -6.45
C PHE A 467 -13.32 -24.28 -5.49
N VAL A 468 -12.53 -23.27 -5.83
CA VAL A 468 -12.19 -22.18 -4.91
C VAL A 468 -13.24 -21.07 -4.98
N VAL A 469 -13.69 -20.68 -6.17
CA VAL A 469 -14.69 -19.61 -6.30
C VAL A 469 -16.09 -20.17 -6.04
N PHE A 470 -16.55 -21.16 -6.81
CA PHE A 470 -17.92 -21.65 -6.65
C PHE A 470 -18.13 -22.45 -5.35
N VAL A 471 -17.29 -23.44 -5.04
CA VAL A 471 -17.55 -24.27 -3.84
C VAL A 471 -17.17 -23.52 -2.56
N CYS A 472 -15.94 -23.01 -2.44
CA CYS A 472 -15.50 -22.41 -1.18
C CYS A 472 -16.24 -21.10 -0.83
N ILE A 473 -16.51 -20.19 -1.78
CA ILE A 473 -17.26 -18.96 -1.46
C ILE A 473 -18.69 -19.29 -1.05
N ASN A 474 -19.37 -20.21 -1.75
CA ASN A 474 -20.73 -20.60 -1.37
C ASN A 474 -20.76 -21.27 0.02
N MET A 475 -19.76 -22.09 0.35
CA MET A 475 -19.65 -22.67 1.69
C MET A 475 -19.43 -21.59 2.75
N PHE A 476 -18.55 -20.61 2.50
CA PHE A 476 -18.35 -19.47 3.40
C PHE A 476 -19.64 -18.69 3.63
N VAL A 477 -20.38 -18.37 2.56
CA VAL A 477 -21.66 -17.66 2.64
C VAL A 477 -22.70 -18.48 3.40
N SER A 478 -22.77 -19.80 3.18
CA SER A 478 -23.70 -20.67 3.89
C SER A 478 -23.44 -20.67 5.40
N ILE A 479 -22.18 -20.86 5.82
CA ILE A 479 -21.79 -20.85 7.24
C ILE A 479 -22.20 -19.53 7.91
N VAL A 480 -21.96 -18.40 7.24
CA VAL A 480 -22.34 -17.09 7.78
C VAL A 480 -23.87 -16.94 7.85
N ASN A 481 -24.60 -17.34 6.80
CA ASN A 481 -26.06 -17.23 6.74
C ASN A 481 -26.76 -18.12 7.78
N ASP A 482 -26.29 -19.34 8.01
CA ASP A 482 -26.86 -20.25 9.01
C ASP A 482 -26.68 -19.71 10.42
N ASN A 483 -25.48 -19.21 10.74
CA ASN A 483 -25.22 -18.55 12.03
C ASN A 483 -25.97 -17.22 12.19
N PHE A 484 -26.17 -16.48 11.09
CA PHE A 484 -26.94 -15.24 11.07
C PHE A 484 -28.40 -15.51 11.43
N ARG A 485 -29.01 -16.52 10.79
CA ARG A 485 -30.38 -16.96 11.09
C ARG A 485 -30.53 -17.35 12.56
N ALA A 486 -29.62 -18.18 13.07
CA ALA A 486 -29.64 -18.62 14.46
C ALA A 486 -29.61 -17.46 15.47
N ILE A 487 -28.80 -16.42 15.23
CA ILE A 487 -28.73 -15.25 16.13
C ILE A 487 -29.91 -14.31 15.95
N ARG A 488 -30.36 -14.11 14.71
CA ARG A 488 -31.56 -13.32 14.45
C ARG A 488 -32.77 -13.91 15.17
N ASP A 489 -32.95 -15.23 15.08
CA ASP A 489 -34.07 -15.92 15.70
C ASP A 489 -33.95 -15.87 17.23
N TYR A 490 -32.75 -16.04 17.81
CA TYR A 490 -32.49 -15.82 19.24
C TYR A 490 -32.85 -14.38 19.69
N VAL A 491 -32.48 -13.37 18.89
CA VAL A 491 -32.80 -11.97 19.20
C VAL A 491 -34.30 -11.73 19.11
N HIS A 492 -35.02 -12.34 18.18
CA HIS A 492 -36.48 -12.24 18.09
C HIS A 492 -37.20 -12.92 19.27
N THR A 493 -36.70 -14.06 19.76
CA THR A 493 -37.27 -14.72 20.94
C THR A 493 -37.06 -13.92 22.22
N VAL A 494 -35.87 -13.33 22.41
CA VAL A 494 -35.59 -12.48 23.58
C VAL A 494 -36.38 -11.16 23.53
N ASP A 495 -36.55 -10.58 22.33
CA ASP A 495 -37.39 -9.39 22.15
C ASP A 495 -38.86 -9.63 22.50
N HIS A 496 -39.38 -10.86 22.37
CA HIS A 496 -40.78 -11.13 22.73
C HIS A 496 -41.03 -11.06 24.24
N ASP A 497 -39.99 -11.33 25.06
CA ASP A 497 -40.02 -11.17 26.52
C ASP A 497 -39.64 -9.75 26.98
N ASP A 498 -38.76 -9.05 26.24
CA ASP A 498 -38.27 -7.68 26.56
C ASP A 498 -39.09 -6.53 25.90
N GLN A 499 -39.96 -6.82 24.92
CA GLN A 499 -40.88 -5.83 24.33
C GLN A 499 -41.83 -5.27 25.38
N ASP A 500 -42.20 -6.05 26.39
CA ASP A 500 -42.96 -5.57 27.54
C ASP A 500 -42.18 -4.54 28.36
N LEU A 501 -40.84 -4.56 28.37
CA LEU A 501 -40.02 -3.61 29.13
C LEU A 501 -39.79 -2.30 28.37
N PHE A 502 -39.42 -2.37 27.09
CA PHE A 502 -39.13 -1.17 26.29
C PHE A 502 -40.38 -0.39 25.87
N ILE A 503 -41.50 -1.06 25.56
CA ILE A 503 -42.79 -0.40 25.30
C ILE A 503 -43.30 0.28 26.59
N ASN A 504 -43.08 -0.34 27.76
CA ASN A 504 -43.42 0.28 29.06
C ASN A 504 -42.52 1.47 29.41
N ILE A 505 -41.25 1.49 28.98
CA ILE A 505 -40.35 2.64 29.16
C ILE A 505 -40.72 3.78 28.21
N PHE A 506 -41.02 3.49 26.94
CA PHE A 506 -41.40 4.52 25.96
C PHE A 506 -42.78 5.11 26.25
N LYS A 507 -43.76 4.30 26.67
CA LYS A 507 -45.07 4.78 27.16
C LYS A 507 -44.95 5.65 28.41
N LYS A 508 -44.05 5.31 29.35
CA LYS A 508 -43.77 6.16 30.52
C LYS A 508 -43.05 7.46 30.18
N ILE A 509 -42.19 7.46 29.16
CA ILE A 509 -41.55 8.69 28.64
C ILE A 509 -42.59 9.58 27.94
N GLN A 510 -43.55 9.00 27.20
CA GLN A 510 -44.68 9.76 26.64
C GLN A 510 -45.61 10.35 27.70
N GLN A 511 -45.87 9.62 28.80
CA GLN A 511 -46.60 10.15 29.96
C GLN A 511 -45.82 11.26 30.69
N TRP A 512 -44.48 11.24 30.66
CA TRP A 512 -43.63 12.25 31.27
C TRP A 512 -43.44 13.51 30.42
N CYS A 513 -43.65 13.41 29.10
CA CYS A 513 -43.58 14.55 28.17
C CYS A 513 -44.89 15.37 28.07
N GLY A 514 -45.90 15.08 28.91
CA GLY A 514 -47.02 15.99 29.15
C GLY A 514 -47.95 16.19 27.96
N ASN A 515 -48.73 15.17 27.60
CA ASN A 515 -50.07 15.39 27.06
C ASN A 515 -51.07 14.81 28.07
N ASN A 516 -51.68 15.69 28.85
CA ASN A 516 -52.88 15.37 29.62
C ASN A 516 -54.04 15.26 28.62
N GLU A 517 -54.58 14.07 28.45
CA GLU A 517 -56.01 13.93 28.13
C GLU A 517 -56.64 12.94 29.10
N GLU A 518 -57.87 13.29 29.47
CA GLU A 518 -58.55 12.97 30.70
C GLU A 518 -58.90 11.50 30.93
N SER A 519 -59.09 11.23 32.21
CA SER A 519 -59.66 10.04 32.86
C SER A 519 -60.71 9.27 32.07
N ILE A 520 -60.56 7.94 32.02
CA ILE A 520 -61.70 7.01 31.99
C ILE A 520 -61.50 5.98 33.10
N ASN A 521 -62.41 6.03 34.07
CA ASN A 521 -62.54 5.11 35.19
C ASN A 521 -62.72 3.67 34.70
N ILE A 522 -61.96 2.73 35.25
CA ILE A 522 -62.32 1.31 35.19
C ILE A 522 -62.49 0.78 36.60
N VAL A 523 -63.75 0.49 36.88
CA VAL A 523 -64.29 -0.18 38.05
C VAL A 523 -63.59 -1.52 38.25
N THR A 524 -63.10 -1.74 39.47
CA THR A 524 -62.70 -3.06 40.00
C THR A 524 -63.88 -4.04 39.92
N ILE A 525 -63.70 -5.16 39.21
CA ILE A 525 -64.56 -6.34 39.37
C ILE A 525 -63.69 -7.57 39.61
N ASN A 526 -64.07 -8.27 40.67
CA ASN A 526 -63.49 -9.48 41.20
C ASN A 526 -63.54 -10.67 40.23
N THR A 527 -62.58 -11.57 40.43
CA THR A 527 -62.42 -12.93 39.91
C THR A 527 -63.67 -13.82 39.90
N LYS A 528 -64.02 -14.40 38.74
CA LYS A 528 -64.10 -15.86 38.45
C LYS A 528 -64.61 -16.12 37.00
N PRO A 529 -64.37 -17.31 36.42
CA PRO A 529 -64.18 -17.47 34.98
C PRO A 529 -65.50 -17.70 34.23
N ASN A 530 -65.61 -17.18 33.01
CA ASN A 530 -66.47 -17.74 31.97
C ASN A 530 -65.98 -17.35 30.57
N VAL A 531 -65.99 -18.37 29.71
CA VAL A 531 -65.59 -18.40 28.30
C VAL A 531 -66.54 -17.54 27.45
N ILE A 532 -66.04 -16.54 26.71
CA ILE A 532 -66.53 -16.09 25.38
C ILE A 532 -65.36 -15.45 24.59
N MET A 533 -65.30 -15.73 23.29
CA MET A 533 -64.32 -15.33 22.26
C MET A 533 -64.39 -13.85 21.80
N ILE A 534 -63.33 -13.45 21.07
CA ILE A 534 -63.16 -12.27 20.14
C ILE A 534 -62.69 -10.99 20.89
N ASP A 535 -61.59 -10.29 20.57
CA ASP A 535 -61.00 -9.92 19.27
C ASP A 535 -59.48 -9.62 19.42
N GLU A 536 -58.64 -10.12 18.51
CA GLU A 536 -57.20 -9.84 18.47
C GLU A 536 -56.94 -8.42 17.91
N LYS A 537 -56.35 -7.54 18.73
CA LYS A 537 -55.84 -6.24 18.27
C LYS A 537 -54.56 -6.46 17.46
N ILE A 538 -54.71 -6.58 16.14
CA ILE A 538 -53.65 -6.83 15.15
C ILE A 538 -52.60 -5.71 15.11
N ASP A 539 -51.33 -6.13 15.19
CA ASP A 539 -50.12 -5.31 15.10
C ASP A 539 -50.05 -4.37 13.88
N PRO A 540 -49.50 -3.15 14.03
CA PRO A 540 -49.31 -2.21 12.92
C PRO A 540 -48.35 -2.71 11.83
N VAL A 541 -47.48 -3.69 12.14
CA VAL A 541 -46.56 -4.32 11.18
C VAL A 541 -47.29 -5.26 10.21
N LYS A 542 -48.28 -6.03 10.68
CA LYS A 542 -49.17 -6.84 9.82
C LYS A 542 -50.02 -5.96 8.89
N ARG A 543 -50.38 -4.76 9.33
CA ARG A 543 -51.12 -3.78 8.51
C ARG A 543 -50.27 -3.19 7.38
N LEU A 544 -48.96 -3.06 7.56
CA LEU A 544 -48.03 -2.63 6.51
C LEU A 544 -47.74 -3.76 5.53
N SER A 545 -47.52 -5.00 6.00
CA SER A 545 -47.39 -6.18 5.13
C SER A 545 -48.61 -6.36 4.25
N ASN A 546 -49.81 -6.36 4.82
CA ASN A 546 -51.05 -6.51 4.06
C ASN A 546 -51.32 -5.33 3.10
N LYS A 547 -50.78 -4.13 3.36
CA LYS A 547 -50.85 -3.01 2.42
C LYS A 547 -49.81 -3.13 1.30
N LEU A 548 -48.61 -3.63 1.60
CA LEU A 548 -47.59 -3.92 0.58
C LEU A 548 -48.03 -5.08 -0.31
N ASP A 549 -48.61 -6.14 0.25
CA ASP A 549 -49.12 -7.28 -0.52
C ASP A 549 -50.29 -6.85 -1.41
N LYS A 550 -51.18 -5.99 -0.91
CA LYS A 550 -52.24 -5.37 -1.74
C LYS A 550 -51.68 -4.42 -2.80
N LEU A 551 -50.60 -3.70 -2.53
CA LEU A 551 -49.92 -2.86 -3.52
C LEU A 551 -49.24 -3.72 -4.59
N MET A 552 -48.57 -4.81 -4.22
CA MET A 552 -47.93 -5.75 -5.13
C MET A 552 -48.96 -6.47 -6.00
N ILE A 553 -50.09 -6.91 -5.44
CA ILE A 553 -51.21 -7.49 -6.20
C ILE A 553 -51.84 -6.44 -7.14
N TYR A 554 -51.91 -5.18 -6.74
CA TYR A 554 -52.42 -4.10 -7.59
C TYR A 554 -51.46 -3.75 -8.73
N VAL A 555 -50.15 -3.74 -8.47
CA VAL A 555 -49.10 -3.54 -9.49
C VAL A 555 -49.08 -4.70 -10.47
N ASP A 556 -49.18 -5.94 -9.98
CA ASP A 556 -49.24 -7.15 -10.81
C ASP A 556 -50.52 -7.18 -11.68
N ARG A 557 -51.68 -6.81 -11.12
CA ARG A 557 -52.92 -6.66 -11.91
C ARG A 557 -52.88 -5.53 -12.94
N ARG A 558 -52.10 -4.46 -12.71
CA ARG A 558 -52.08 -3.27 -13.58
C ARG A 558 -50.97 -3.29 -14.62
N TYR A 559 -49.88 -4.03 -14.36
CA TYR A 559 -48.68 -4.08 -15.20
C TYR A 559 -48.21 -5.50 -15.57
N GLY A 560 -48.64 -6.55 -14.85
CA GLY A 560 -48.22 -7.94 -15.10
C GLY A 560 -48.58 -8.44 -16.51
N ASP A 561 -49.78 -8.14 -17.00
CA ASP A 561 -50.22 -8.57 -18.33
C ASP A 561 -49.63 -7.75 -19.50
N LYS A 562 -49.02 -6.58 -19.23
CA LYS A 562 -48.32 -5.78 -20.25
C LYS A 562 -46.83 -6.11 -20.35
N ALA A 563 -46.20 -6.61 -19.28
CA ALA A 563 -44.80 -7.04 -19.31
C ALA A 563 -44.63 -8.41 -19.98
N VAL A 564 -45.59 -9.33 -19.80
CA VAL A 564 -45.51 -10.68 -20.39
C VAL A 564 -45.77 -10.70 -21.91
N ARG A 565 -46.47 -9.69 -22.47
CA ARG A 565 -46.66 -9.58 -23.94
C ARG A 565 -45.51 -8.91 -24.70
N ILE A 566 -44.61 -8.21 -24.01
CA ILE A 566 -43.44 -7.58 -24.65
C ILE A 566 -42.26 -8.57 -24.71
N ALA A 567 -42.17 -9.51 -23.76
CA ALA A 567 -41.08 -10.51 -23.73
C ALA A 567 -41.29 -11.73 -24.66
N TRP A 568 -42.51 -11.96 -25.17
CA TRP A 568 -42.83 -13.12 -26.01
C TRP A 568 -42.90 -12.84 -27.52
N ASN A 569 -42.61 -11.62 -27.98
CA ASN A 569 -42.67 -11.26 -29.40
C ASN A 569 -41.31 -11.12 -30.11
N GLU A 570 -40.19 -11.38 -29.44
CA GLU A 570 -38.84 -11.20 -30.02
C GLU A 570 -37.99 -12.48 -30.12
N THR A 571 -38.55 -13.67 -29.89
CA THR A 571 -37.77 -14.92 -30.09
C THR A 571 -38.55 -15.97 -30.86
N THR A 572 -38.54 -15.89 -32.19
CA THR A 572 -38.30 -17.02 -33.11
C THR A 572 -38.51 -16.62 -34.58
N VAL A 573 -37.69 -17.22 -35.45
CA VAL A 573 -37.71 -17.19 -36.94
C VAL A 573 -36.97 -15.98 -37.55
N SER A 574 -35.96 -16.08 -38.41
CA SER A 574 -35.10 -17.16 -38.93
C SER A 574 -34.07 -16.49 -39.87
N THR A 575 -32.93 -17.17 -40.08
CA THR A 575 -32.22 -17.31 -41.38
C THR A 575 -31.69 -16.09 -42.16
N LEU A 576 -30.39 -16.22 -42.46
CA LEU A 576 -29.70 -15.86 -43.71
C LEU A 576 -29.34 -14.38 -44.02
N ASP A 577 -28.03 -14.12 -43.93
CA ASP A 577 -27.11 -13.98 -45.08
C ASP A 577 -27.09 -12.65 -45.90
N TRP A 578 -25.86 -12.34 -46.37
CA TRP A 578 -25.44 -11.32 -47.37
C TRP A 578 -25.17 -9.85 -46.94
N SER A 579 -23.87 -9.57 -46.76
CA SER A 579 -23.03 -8.61 -47.52
C SER A 579 -23.55 -7.23 -47.99
N ILE A 580 -22.59 -6.28 -48.06
CA ILE A 580 -22.56 -4.97 -48.78
C ILE A 580 -23.15 -3.84 -47.91
N LYS A 581 -22.43 -2.79 -47.50
CA LYS A 581 -21.36 -1.99 -48.16
C LYS A 581 -20.48 -1.30 -47.12
#